data_AF-A0AAN7MWZ1-F1
#
_entry.id   AF-A0AAN7MWZ1-F1
#
_cell.length_a   1.000
_cell.length_b   1.000
_cell.length_c   1.000
_cell.angle_alpha   90.00
_cell.angle_beta   90.00
_cell.angle_gamma   90.00
#
_symmetry.space_group_name_H-M   'P 1'
#
loop_
_entity.id
_entity.type
_entity.pdbx_description
1 polymer ?
#
loop_
_entity_poly.entity_id
_entity_poly.type
_entity_poly.pdbx_seq_one_letter_code
_entity_poly.pdbx_strand_id
1 'polypeptide(L)'
;MEEATHFVLHRAASSENRDRKSARRKIDNAATADYTELNSENKDGLCQQFQRESFEIVWSKIENSFKAILKNINRDAFNEIHSWVLESFKEIKSLGSVSSLSEAIRPFPIAIDAASKCLHAGLVFTRNIEFVDDLMTFEDLAEHLRSQGCHVANLSSLEFSADIGTSGCIRSLLKQFLSSSFDAVDISILSSWYFSQCNRDTPIVVILNDLERCCGHVLSDFIIMLR
;
A
#
# COMPACT_ATOMS: atom_id res chain seq x y z
N MET A 1 29.59 -25.77 -1.30
CA MET A 1 29.32 -25.36 -2.70
C MET A 1 28.55 -24.07 -2.59
N GLU A 2 29.29 -22.97 -2.50
CA GLU A 2 28.78 -21.62 -2.23
C GLU A 2 29.30 -20.77 -3.39
N GLU A 3 28.42 -20.44 -4.33
CA GLU A 3 28.75 -19.50 -5.41
C GLU A 3 28.58 -18.08 -4.87
N ALA A 4 29.70 -17.47 -4.49
CA ALA A 4 29.76 -16.04 -4.23
C ALA A 4 29.69 -15.30 -5.57
N THR A 5 28.55 -14.70 -5.88
CA THR A 5 28.41 -13.77 -7.00
C THR A 5 29.12 -12.46 -6.67
N HIS A 6 30.32 -12.27 -7.19
CA HIS A 6 31.02 -10.99 -7.15
C HIS A 6 30.49 -10.06 -8.24
N PHE A 7 30.05 -8.87 -7.85
CA PHE A 7 29.75 -7.79 -8.79
C PHE A 7 30.99 -6.91 -8.97
N VAL A 8 31.48 -6.83 -10.21
CA VAL A 8 32.61 -5.97 -10.59
C VAL A 8 32.05 -4.68 -11.17
N LEU A 9 32.18 -3.58 -10.43
CA LEU A 9 31.92 -2.22 -10.93
C LEU A 9 33.12 -1.75 -11.76
N HIS A 10 32.96 -1.68 -13.08
CA HIS A 10 33.97 -1.07 -13.94
C HIS A 10 33.99 0.45 -13.76
N ARG A 11 35.08 0.96 -13.21
CA ARG A 11 35.40 2.40 -13.18
C ARG A 11 35.84 2.81 -14.59
N ALA A 12 35.08 3.70 -15.24
CA ALA A 12 35.53 4.33 -16.48
C ALA A 12 36.86 5.05 -16.23
N ALA A 13 37.89 4.72 -17.00
CA ALA A 13 39.20 5.32 -16.89
C ALA A 13 39.09 6.82 -17.18
N SER A 14 39.56 7.65 -16.24
CA SER A 14 39.76 9.08 -16.47
C SER A 14 40.80 9.24 -17.57
N SER A 15 40.39 9.83 -18.69
CA SER A 15 41.29 10.21 -19.78
C SER A 15 42.19 11.36 -19.31
N GLU A 16 43.28 11.03 -18.64
CA GLU A 16 44.41 11.94 -18.50
C GLU A 16 44.99 12.23 -19.89
N ASN A 17 44.85 13.49 -20.34
CA ASN A 17 45.56 14.03 -21.48
C ASN A 17 47.07 13.77 -21.33
N ARG A 18 47.62 12.88 -22.15
CA ARG A 18 49.07 12.77 -22.35
C ARG A 18 49.39 12.86 -23.82
N ASP A 19 50.02 13.97 -24.18
CA ASP A 19 50.69 14.22 -25.44
C ASP A 19 51.60 13.06 -25.85
N ARG A 20 51.24 12.33 -26.92
CA ARG A 20 52.19 11.55 -27.71
C ARG A 20 51.81 11.55 -29.20
N LYS A 21 52.63 12.25 -29.98
CA LYS A 21 52.73 12.11 -31.44
C LYS A 21 53.07 10.65 -31.81
N SER A 22 52.30 10.01 -32.69
CA SER A 22 52.83 8.99 -33.63
C SER A 22 51.81 8.55 -34.68
N ALA A 23 52.30 8.52 -35.93
CA ALA A 23 51.97 7.60 -37.02
C ALA A 23 50.57 7.61 -37.65
N ARG A 24 50.48 8.43 -38.69
CA ARG A 24 49.72 8.26 -39.93
C ARG A 24 49.62 6.78 -40.38
N ARG A 25 48.41 6.22 -40.41
CA ARG A 25 48.03 5.19 -41.40
C ARG A 25 46.65 5.52 -41.97
N LYS A 26 46.67 5.66 -43.28
CA LYS A 26 45.60 6.03 -44.19
C LYS A 26 44.73 4.79 -44.41
N ILE A 27 43.43 4.89 -44.15
CA ILE A 27 42.42 4.02 -44.77
C ILE A 27 41.42 4.97 -45.41
N ASP A 28 41.61 5.19 -46.70
CA ASP A 28 40.66 5.88 -47.55
C ASP A 28 39.52 4.89 -47.84
N ASN A 29 38.35 5.09 -47.23
CA ASN A 29 37.09 4.56 -47.76
C ASN A 29 36.19 5.77 -48.03
N ALA A 30 36.25 6.24 -49.28
CA ALA A 30 35.27 7.15 -49.82
C ALA A 30 33.97 6.38 -50.08
N ALA A 31 32.96 6.65 -49.27
CA ALA A 31 31.57 6.64 -49.72
C ALA A 31 31.03 8.03 -49.43
N THR A 32 31.02 8.85 -50.46
CA THR A 32 30.32 10.13 -50.54
C THR A 32 28.83 9.83 -50.37
N ALA A 33 28.33 10.01 -49.15
CA ALA A 33 26.92 10.11 -48.88
C ALA A 33 26.72 11.46 -48.19
N ASP A 34 26.39 12.41 -49.04
CA ASP A 34 25.92 13.74 -48.72
C ASP A 34 24.69 13.62 -47.77
N TYR A 35 24.95 13.69 -46.48
CA TYR A 35 23.93 13.82 -45.45
C TYR A 35 24.37 14.93 -44.53
N THR A 36 24.04 16.14 -44.97
CA THR A 36 23.38 17.16 -44.15
C THR A 36 23.91 17.26 -42.73
N GLU A 37 24.67 18.33 -42.50
CA GLU A 37 24.72 19.03 -41.22
C GLU A 37 23.27 19.32 -40.76
N LEU A 38 22.65 18.33 -40.13
CA LEU A 38 21.37 18.45 -39.44
C LEU A 38 21.59 18.01 -38.00
N ASN A 39 21.61 19.04 -37.16
CA ASN A 39 21.28 19.04 -35.74
C ASN A 39 22.15 18.15 -34.84
N SER A 40 23.32 18.68 -34.43
CA SER A 40 23.98 18.17 -33.22
C SER A 40 23.11 18.39 -31.96
N GLU A 41 22.29 19.45 -31.93
CA GLU A 41 21.40 19.77 -30.80
C GLU A 41 20.21 18.81 -30.66
N ASN A 42 19.60 18.32 -31.76
CA ASN A 42 18.52 17.32 -31.67
C ASN A 42 19.03 15.92 -31.34
N LYS A 43 20.26 15.58 -31.73
CA LYS A 43 20.87 14.29 -31.34
C LYS A 43 21.18 14.25 -29.85
N ASP A 44 21.56 15.38 -29.26
CA ASP A 44 21.83 15.47 -27.83
C ASP A 44 20.53 15.35 -27.00
N GLY A 45 19.45 16.00 -27.44
CA GLY A 45 18.12 15.84 -26.82
C GLY A 45 17.55 14.41 -26.92
N LEU A 46 17.69 13.75 -28.08
CA LEU A 46 17.30 12.35 -28.25
C LEU A 46 18.18 11.40 -27.41
N CYS A 47 19.49 11.65 -27.34
CA CYS A 47 20.41 10.87 -26.52
C CYS A 47 20.06 10.99 -25.02
N GLN A 48 19.80 12.20 -24.54
CA GLN A 48 19.37 12.45 -23.17
C GLN A 48 18.00 11.81 -22.87
N GLN A 49 17.08 11.81 -23.83
CA GLN A 49 15.79 11.14 -23.70
C GLN A 49 15.96 9.61 -23.58
N PHE A 50 16.75 8.98 -24.44
CA PHE A 50 17.03 7.54 -24.34
C PHE A 50 17.78 7.17 -23.05
N GLN A 51 18.67 8.04 -22.56
CA GLN A 51 19.34 7.85 -21.28
C GLN A 51 18.34 7.92 -20.12
N ARG A 52 17.42 8.88 -20.14
CA ARG A 52 16.36 8.99 -19.13
C ARG A 52 15.44 7.78 -19.17
N GLU A 53 14.97 7.37 -20.34
CA GLU A 53 14.12 6.18 -20.48
C GLU A 53 14.84 4.91 -19.99
N SER A 54 16.11 4.75 -20.34
CA SER A 54 16.94 3.64 -19.86
C SER A 54 17.09 3.68 -18.33
N PHE A 55 17.31 4.86 -17.76
CA PHE A 55 17.37 5.06 -16.31
C PHE A 55 16.04 4.69 -15.66
N GLU A 56 14.90 5.20 -16.14
CA GLU A 56 13.57 4.90 -15.58
C GLU A 56 13.26 3.40 -15.63
N ILE A 57 13.63 2.71 -16.72
CA ILE A 57 13.46 1.26 -16.84
C ILE A 57 14.29 0.51 -15.80
N VAL A 58 15.57 0.87 -15.66
CA VAL A 58 16.46 0.21 -14.69
C VAL A 58 16.03 0.53 -13.26
N TRP A 59 15.72 1.78 -12.97
CA TRP A 59 15.26 2.24 -11.66
C TRP A 59 13.95 1.55 -11.26
N SER A 60 12.96 1.51 -12.15
CA SER A 60 11.69 0.81 -11.91
C SER A 60 11.90 -0.67 -11.63
N LYS A 61 12.84 -1.34 -12.33
CA LYS A 61 13.19 -2.75 -12.06
C LYS A 61 13.78 -2.92 -10.66
N ILE A 62 14.70 -2.04 -10.27
CA ILE A 62 15.33 -2.07 -8.95
C ILE A 62 14.27 -1.85 -7.86
N GLU A 63 13.44 -0.82 -8.01
CA GLU A 63 12.37 -0.50 -7.05
C GLU A 63 11.36 -1.65 -6.91
N ASN A 64 10.90 -2.22 -8.02
CA ASN A 64 9.98 -3.35 -8.00
C ASN A 64 10.62 -4.60 -7.37
N SER A 65 11.92 -4.82 -7.60
CA SER A 65 12.66 -5.92 -6.96
C SER A 65 12.71 -5.72 -5.44
N PHE A 66 12.99 -4.51 -4.97
CA PHE A 66 12.98 -4.21 -3.53
C PHE A 66 11.59 -4.40 -2.92
N LYS A 67 10.54 -3.87 -3.56
CA LYS A 67 9.15 -4.06 -3.11
C LYS A 67 8.79 -5.55 -3.02
N ALA A 68 9.17 -6.34 -4.03
CA ALA A 68 8.90 -7.78 -4.04
C ALA A 68 9.64 -8.50 -2.91
N ILE A 69 10.89 -8.14 -2.63
CA ILE A 69 11.68 -8.71 -1.52
C ILE A 69 11.03 -8.37 -0.17
N LEU A 70 10.66 -7.10 0.06
CA LEU A 70 10.03 -6.66 1.31
C LEU A 70 8.68 -7.38 1.53
N LYS A 71 7.83 -7.45 0.50
CA LYS A 71 6.58 -8.22 0.53
C LYS A 71 6.83 -9.69 0.85
N ASN A 72 7.88 -10.28 0.29
CA ASN A 72 8.19 -11.69 0.52
C ASN A 72 8.71 -11.95 1.94
N ILE A 73 9.48 -11.03 2.54
CA ILE A 73 9.96 -11.16 3.92
C ILE A 73 8.78 -11.17 4.91
N ASN A 74 7.78 -10.32 4.69
CA ASN A 74 6.62 -10.21 5.58
C ASN A 74 5.51 -11.24 5.29
N ARG A 75 5.68 -12.08 4.27
CA ARG A 75 4.62 -12.95 3.74
C ARG A 75 4.06 -13.90 4.78
N ASP A 76 4.92 -14.52 5.60
CA ASP A 76 4.48 -15.49 6.61
C ASP A 76 3.65 -14.81 7.70
N ALA A 77 4.09 -13.65 8.18
CA ALA A 77 3.34 -12.85 9.14
C ALA A 77 1.99 -12.39 8.55
N PHE A 78 1.95 -11.97 7.28
CA PHE A 78 0.71 -11.59 6.61
C PHE A 78 -0.27 -12.77 6.50
N ASN A 79 0.22 -13.97 6.19
CA ASN A 79 -0.60 -15.19 6.16
C ASN A 79 -1.15 -15.55 7.55
N GLU A 80 -0.35 -15.38 8.60
CA GLU A 80 -0.78 -15.62 9.98
C GLU A 80 -1.86 -14.62 10.41
N ILE A 81 -1.67 -13.33 10.13
CA ILE A 81 -2.68 -12.29 10.37
C ILE A 81 -3.97 -12.60 9.60
N HIS A 82 -3.86 -12.98 8.33
CA HIS A 82 -5.03 -13.35 7.53
C HIS A 82 -5.78 -14.55 8.13
N SER A 83 -5.05 -15.58 8.59
CA SER A 83 -5.64 -16.74 9.25
C SER A 83 -6.38 -16.34 10.52
N TRP A 84 -5.77 -15.49 11.35
CA TRP A 84 -6.39 -14.93 12.55
C TRP A 84 -7.65 -14.10 12.25
N VAL A 85 -7.66 -13.30 11.17
CA VAL A 85 -8.84 -12.55 10.71
C VAL A 85 -9.99 -13.51 10.38
N LEU A 86 -9.72 -14.58 9.64
CA LEU A 86 -10.74 -15.55 9.25
C LEU A 86 -11.29 -16.33 10.45
N GLU A 87 -10.43 -16.70 11.40
CA GLU A 87 -10.84 -17.37 12.64
C GLU A 87 -11.73 -16.46 13.49
N SER A 88 -11.28 -15.22 13.72
CA SER A 88 -12.04 -14.19 14.45
C SER A 88 -13.42 -13.95 13.80
N PHE A 89 -13.45 -13.86 12.47
CA PHE A 89 -14.71 -13.66 11.75
C PHE A 89 -15.66 -14.86 11.86
N LYS A 90 -15.14 -16.10 11.85
CA LYS A 90 -15.95 -17.31 12.09
C LYS A 90 -16.55 -17.30 13.50
N GLU A 91 -15.79 -16.88 14.51
CA GLU A 91 -16.29 -16.74 15.88
C GLU A 91 -17.45 -15.74 15.94
N ILE A 92 -17.28 -14.55 15.34
CA ILE A 92 -18.34 -13.52 15.26
C ILE A 92 -19.61 -14.10 14.60
N LYS A 93 -19.47 -14.82 13.49
CA LYS A 93 -20.63 -15.44 12.81
C LYS A 93 -21.29 -16.52 13.64
N SER A 94 -20.52 -17.29 14.40
CA SER A 94 -21.03 -18.39 15.24
C SER A 94 -21.85 -17.90 16.43
N LEU A 95 -21.61 -16.68 16.89
CA LEU A 95 -22.18 -16.11 18.10
C LEU A 95 -23.60 -15.52 17.91
N GLY A 96 -24.16 -15.70 16.72
CA GLY A 96 -25.46 -15.13 16.33
C GLY A 96 -25.25 -13.96 15.39
N SER A 97 -25.06 -14.25 14.11
CA SER A 97 -25.04 -13.23 13.06
C SER A 97 -26.39 -12.50 13.01
N VAL A 98 -26.35 -11.17 13.08
CA VAL A 98 -27.48 -10.29 12.79
C VAL A 98 -28.06 -10.69 11.45
N SER A 99 -29.23 -11.33 11.48
CA SER A 99 -29.73 -12.09 10.33
C SER A 99 -30.35 -11.17 9.28
N SER A 100 -30.73 -9.94 9.68
CA SER A 100 -31.41 -8.97 8.83
C SER A 100 -30.90 -7.53 9.02
N LEU A 101 -30.97 -6.73 7.95
CA LEU A 101 -30.68 -5.30 7.98
C LEU A 101 -31.53 -4.54 9.03
N SER A 102 -32.77 -4.99 9.25
CA SER A 102 -33.67 -4.40 10.25
C SER A 102 -33.21 -4.61 11.69
N GLU A 103 -32.30 -5.54 11.95
CA GLU A 103 -31.72 -5.80 13.27
C GLU A 103 -30.39 -5.04 13.43
N ALA A 104 -29.65 -4.82 12.33
CA ALA A 104 -28.42 -4.02 12.30
C ALA A 104 -28.64 -2.50 12.46
N ILE A 105 -29.80 -1.99 12.05
CA ILE A 105 -30.13 -0.55 12.10
C ILE A 105 -30.92 -0.17 13.38
N ARG A 106 -31.16 -1.11 14.31
CA ARG A 106 -31.98 -0.80 15.51
C ARG A 106 -31.25 0.15 16.47
N PRO A 107 -31.94 1.16 17.01
CA PRO A 107 -31.39 1.99 18.09
C PRO A 107 -31.15 1.13 19.34
N PHE A 108 -29.96 1.25 19.94
CA PHE A 108 -29.59 0.60 21.20
C PHE A 108 -30.55 0.99 22.36
N PRO A 109 -30.76 0.13 23.38
CA PRO A 109 -30.01 -1.06 23.73
C PRO A 109 -30.85 -2.34 23.62
N ILE A 110 -30.36 -3.34 22.90
CA ILE A 110 -30.84 -4.71 23.09
C ILE A 110 -29.78 -5.45 23.89
N ALA A 111 -30.20 -5.96 25.04
CA ALA A 111 -29.46 -6.90 25.86
C ALA A 111 -29.27 -8.21 25.08
N ILE A 112 -28.38 -8.17 24.10
CA ILE A 112 -27.80 -9.34 23.45
C ILE A 112 -26.45 -9.54 24.12
N ASP A 113 -26.20 -10.80 24.48
CA ASP A 113 -25.09 -11.33 25.26
C ASP A 113 -23.77 -10.56 25.08
N ALA A 114 -23.06 -10.29 26.18
CA ALA A 114 -21.85 -9.46 26.18
C ALA A 114 -20.74 -10.01 25.25
N ALA A 115 -20.81 -11.31 24.92
CA ALA A 115 -19.92 -11.96 23.98
C ALA A 115 -20.21 -11.54 22.51
N SER A 116 -21.46 -11.27 22.13
CA SER A 116 -21.85 -10.96 20.74
C SER A 116 -21.43 -9.56 20.25
N LYS A 117 -20.68 -8.81 21.07
CA LYS A 117 -20.24 -7.42 20.85
C LYS A 117 -18.73 -7.24 20.99
N CYS A 118 -17.95 -8.32 20.84
CA CYS A 118 -16.50 -8.24 20.93
C CYS A 118 -15.92 -7.85 19.57
N LEU A 119 -15.26 -6.69 19.51
CA LEU A 119 -14.41 -6.31 18.38
C LEU A 119 -13.06 -7.01 18.55
N HIS A 120 -12.73 -7.96 17.66
CA HIS A 120 -11.40 -8.54 17.62
C HIS A 120 -10.39 -7.50 17.13
N ALA A 121 -9.36 -7.25 17.94
CA ALA A 121 -8.31 -6.29 17.64
C ALA A 121 -6.94 -6.95 17.84
N GLY A 122 -6.05 -6.73 16.87
CA GLY A 122 -4.66 -7.17 16.93
C GLY A 122 -3.73 -5.96 17.00
N LEU A 123 -2.71 -6.04 17.85
CA LEU A 123 -1.64 -5.06 17.90
C LEU A 123 -0.41 -5.62 17.19
N VAL A 124 -0.01 -4.96 16.10
CA VAL A 124 1.13 -5.38 15.28
C VAL A 124 2.33 -4.53 15.65
N PHE A 125 3.35 -5.16 16.21
CA PHE A 125 4.64 -4.51 16.48
C PHE A 125 5.56 -4.71 15.29
N THR A 126 5.85 -3.62 14.59
CA THR A 126 6.90 -3.59 13.59
C THR A 126 8.26 -3.39 14.28
N ARG A 127 9.33 -3.88 13.66
CA ARG A 127 10.70 -3.66 14.14
C ARG A 127 11.40 -2.53 13.38
N ASN A 128 10.62 -1.73 12.67
CA ASN A 128 11.15 -0.64 11.85
C ASN A 128 11.57 0.52 12.75
N ILE A 129 12.57 1.27 12.28
CA ILE A 129 13.09 2.43 13.00
C ILE A 129 12.36 3.70 12.56
N GLU A 130 11.91 3.74 11.29
CA GLU A 130 11.20 4.87 10.72
C GLU A 130 9.71 4.54 10.49
N PHE A 131 8.85 5.45 10.88
CA PHE A 131 7.39 5.34 10.69
C PHE A 131 6.97 5.18 9.22
N VAL A 132 7.77 5.70 8.28
CA VAL A 132 7.47 5.58 6.84
C VAL A 132 7.52 4.12 6.38
N ASP A 133 8.42 3.32 6.95
CA ASP A 133 8.51 1.89 6.65
C ASP A 133 7.30 1.12 7.20
N ASP A 134 6.76 1.56 8.34
CA ASP A 134 5.52 1.01 8.91
C ASP A 134 4.33 1.27 8.01
N LEU A 135 4.19 2.50 7.51
CA LEU A 135 3.12 2.86 6.59
C LEU A 135 3.14 2.00 5.32
N MET A 136 4.33 1.80 4.74
CA MET A 136 4.49 0.93 3.57
C MET A 136 4.19 -0.54 3.91
N THR A 137 4.62 -1.03 5.07
CA THR A 137 4.36 -2.40 5.53
C THR A 137 2.86 -2.64 5.71
N PHE A 138 2.14 -1.68 6.29
CA PHE A 138 0.70 -1.78 6.49
C PHE A 138 -0.09 -1.65 5.18
N GLU A 139 0.38 -0.86 4.21
CA GLU A 139 -0.23 -0.84 2.87
C GLU A 139 -0.05 -2.19 2.16
N ASP A 140 1.14 -2.80 2.26
CA ASP A 140 1.39 -4.14 1.73
C ASP A 140 0.52 -5.21 2.41
N LEU A 141 0.31 -5.11 3.73
CA LEU A 141 -0.64 -5.96 4.47
C LEU A 141 -2.07 -5.75 3.97
N ALA A 142 -2.48 -4.51 3.75
CA ALA A 142 -3.81 -4.18 3.25
C ALA A 142 -4.05 -4.73 1.83
N GLU A 143 -3.05 -4.62 0.94
CA GLU A 143 -3.08 -5.24 -0.38
C GLU A 143 -3.17 -6.77 -0.27
N HIS A 144 -2.36 -7.38 0.61
CA HIS A 144 -2.40 -8.83 0.84
C HIS A 144 -3.79 -9.28 1.27
N LEU A 145 -4.37 -8.68 2.31
CA LEU A 145 -5.70 -9.02 2.82
C LEU A 145 -6.81 -8.80 1.77
N ARG A 146 -6.75 -7.71 0.99
CA ARG A 146 -7.68 -7.48 -0.14
C ARG A 146 -7.56 -8.58 -1.20
N SER A 147 -6.34 -8.99 -1.54
CA SER A 147 -6.11 -10.08 -2.51
C SER A 147 -6.64 -11.43 -2.03
N GLN A 148 -6.78 -11.62 -0.71
CA GLN A 148 -7.39 -12.79 -0.09
C GLN A 148 -8.91 -12.67 0.08
N GLY A 149 -9.50 -11.58 -0.40
CA GLY A 149 -10.95 -11.36 -0.40
C GLY A 149 -11.50 -10.62 0.80
N CYS A 150 -10.67 -10.03 1.67
CA CYS A 150 -11.15 -9.18 2.77
C CYS A 150 -11.54 -7.77 2.28
N HIS A 151 -12.51 -7.15 2.94
CA HIS A 151 -12.75 -5.70 2.79
C HIS A 151 -11.84 -4.94 3.74
N VAL A 152 -10.85 -4.22 3.22
CA VAL A 152 -9.85 -3.53 4.04
C VAL A 152 -9.93 -2.03 3.86
N ALA A 153 -9.88 -1.29 4.97
CA ALA A 153 -9.70 0.15 4.99
C ALA A 153 -8.53 0.55 5.88
N ASN A 154 -7.78 1.56 5.45
CA ASN A 154 -6.65 2.14 6.19
C ASN A 154 -7.07 3.50 6.74
N LEU A 155 -7.01 3.68 8.05
CA LEU A 155 -7.20 4.96 8.72
C LEU A 155 -5.89 5.39 9.37
N SER A 156 -5.70 6.69 9.52
CA SER A 156 -4.55 7.31 10.16
C SER A 156 -5.01 8.22 11.30
N SER A 157 -4.05 8.80 12.03
CA SER A 157 -4.37 9.79 13.06
C SER A 157 -5.17 11.01 12.56
N LEU A 158 -5.11 11.32 11.27
CA LEU A 158 -5.88 12.41 10.66
C LEU A 158 -7.39 12.21 10.78
N GLU A 159 -7.85 10.97 10.63
CA GLU A 159 -9.27 10.61 10.76
C GLU A 159 -9.76 10.59 12.22
N PHE A 160 -8.85 10.60 13.18
CA PHE A 160 -9.14 10.60 14.62
C PHE A 160 -8.79 11.94 15.28
N SER A 161 -8.89 13.05 14.54
CA SER A 161 -8.69 14.40 15.10
C SER A 161 -9.87 14.86 15.95
N ALA A 162 -9.59 15.61 17.01
CA ALA A 162 -10.61 16.14 17.93
C ALA A 162 -11.60 17.09 17.23
N ASP A 163 -11.13 17.84 16.21
CA ASP A 163 -11.93 18.84 15.51
C ASP A 163 -13.05 18.21 14.65
N ILE A 164 -12.79 17.01 14.11
CA ILE A 164 -13.72 16.30 13.21
C ILE A 164 -14.54 15.26 13.99
N GLY A 165 -13.98 14.72 15.08
CA GLY A 165 -14.58 13.65 15.86
C GLY A 165 -14.77 12.37 15.03
N THR A 166 -15.73 11.53 15.42
CA THR A 166 -16.00 10.24 14.75
C THR A 166 -16.55 10.38 13.32
N SER A 167 -16.96 11.59 12.91
CA SER A 167 -17.40 11.82 11.53
C SER A 167 -16.27 11.65 10.52
N GLY A 168 -15.01 11.88 10.92
CA GLY A 168 -13.82 11.77 10.07
C GLY A 168 -13.56 10.33 9.65
N CYS A 169 -13.49 9.43 10.63
CA CYS A 169 -13.28 8.00 10.39
C CYS A 169 -14.44 7.38 9.60
N ILE A 170 -15.71 7.65 9.94
CA ILE A 170 -16.85 7.10 9.19
C ILE A 170 -16.83 7.60 7.74
N ARG A 171 -16.55 8.89 7.51
CA ARG A 171 -16.43 9.43 6.15
C ARG A 171 -15.33 8.74 5.36
N SER A 172 -14.17 8.50 5.98
CA SER A 172 -13.06 7.80 5.33
C SER A 172 -13.41 6.35 4.99
N LEU A 173 -14.04 5.62 5.91
CA LEU A 173 -14.53 4.26 5.66
C LEU A 173 -15.53 4.21 4.50
N LEU A 174 -16.53 5.09 4.50
CA LEU A 174 -17.52 5.17 3.42
C LEU A 174 -16.85 5.47 2.07
N LYS A 175 -15.87 6.39 2.05
CA LYS A 175 -15.11 6.70 0.84
C LYS A 175 -14.33 5.49 0.33
N GLN A 176 -13.66 4.77 1.23
CA GLN A 176 -12.81 3.63 0.86
C GLN A 176 -13.63 2.41 0.38
N PHE A 177 -14.76 2.13 1.03
CA PHE A 177 -15.59 0.96 0.67
C PHE A 177 -16.60 1.22 -0.45
N LEU A 178 -17.20 2.41 -0.52
CA LEU A 178 -18.25 2.73 -1.49
C LEU A 178 -17.75 3.59 -2.66
N SER A 179 -16.48 3.99 -2.66
CA SER A 179 -15.85 4.83 -3.71
C SER A 179 -16.64 6.10 -4.04
N SER A 180 -17.42 6.62 -3.08
CA SER A 180 -18.38 7.70 -3.27
C SER A 180 -18.21 8.77 -2.19
N SER A 181 -18.50 10.04 -2.55
CA SER A 181 -18.58 11.14 -1.58
C SER A 181 -19.99 11.22 -1.01
N PHE A 182 -20.10 11.28 0.32
CA PHE A 182 -21.38 11.37 1.01
C PHE A 182 -21.49 12.69 1.75
N ASP A 183 -22.57 13.43 1.48
CA ASP A 183 -22.89 14.69 2.17
C ASP A 183 -23.33 14.45 3.61
N ALA A 184 -24.02 13.33 3.86
CA ALA A 184 -24.38 12.84 5.18
C ALA A 184 -23.54 11.60 5.53
N VAL A 185 -22.86 11.63 6.67
CA VAL A 185 -22.00 10.56 7.15
C VAL A 185 -22.74 9.78 8.22
N ASP A 186 -23.15 8.55 7.90
CA ASP A 186 -23.85 7.66 8.82
C ASP A 186 -23.37 6.21 8.66
N ILE A 187 -23.12 5.54 9.79
CA ILE A 187 -22.72 4.13 9.86
C ILE A 187 -23.81 3.19 9.32
N SER A 188 -25.08 3.62 9.30
CA SER A 188 -26.18 2.88 8.70
C SER A 188 -25.98 2.64 7.20
N ILE A 189 -25.29 3.55 6.50
CA ILE A 189 -24.93 3.40 5.08
C ILE A 189 -23.94 2.25 4.90
N LEU A 190 -22.93 2.16 5.77
CA LEU A 190 -21.96 1.07 5.75
C LEU A 190 -22.63 -0.27 6.04
N SER A 191 -23.56 -0.28 7.01
CA SER A 191 -24.36 -1.47 7.31
C SER A 191 -25.16 -1.93 6.10
N SER A 192 -25.89 -1.02 5.45
CA SER A 192 -26.66 -1.32 4.22
C SER A 192 -25.76 -1.88 3.10
N TRP A 193 -24.59 -1.28 2.89
CA TRP A 193 -23.60 -1.75 1.93
C TRP A 193 -23.11 -3.17 2.26
N TYR A 194 -22.83 -3.47 3.53
CA TYR A 194 -22.37 -4.79 3.95
C TYR A 194 -23.45 -5.87 3.78
N PHE A 195 -24.71 -5.55 4.04
CA PHE A 195 -25.84 -6.47 3.87
C PHE A 195 -26.23 -6.71 2.41
N SER A 196 -25.62 -6.02 1.44
CA SER A 196 -25.79 -6.35 0.03
C SER A 196 -25.20 -7.72 -0.30
N GLN A 197 -25.81 -8.45 -1.24
CA GLN A 197 -25.52 -9.88 -1.47
C GLN A 197 -24.06 -10.17 -1.84
N CYS A 198 -23.31 -9.21 -2.37
CA CYS A 198 -21.92 -9.40 -2.78
C CYS A 198 -20.88 -9.11 -1.69
N ASN A 199 -21.27 -8.41 -0.62
CA ASN A 199 -20.34 -8.00 0.46
C ASN A 199 -20.58 -8.79 1.75
N ARG A 200 -21.77 -9.39 1.88
CA ARG A 200 -22.14 -10.21 3.02
C ARG A 200 -21.22 -11.41 3.12
N ASP A 201 -20.92 -11.80 4.36
CA ASP A 201 -20.06 -12.95 4.70
C ASP A 201 -18.58 -12.77 4.38
N THR A 202 -18.15 -11.55 4.11
CA THR A 202 -16.74 -11.17 3.98
C THR A 202 -16.28 -10.42 5.24
N PRO A 203 -15.07 -10.67 5.78
CA PRO A 203 -14.56 -9.89 6.90
C PRO A 203 -14.26 -8.44 6.48
N ILE A 204 -14.66 -7.49 7.34
CA ILE A 204 -14.22 -6.09 7.27
C ILE A 204 -13.03 -5.95 8.22
N VAL A 205 -11.90 -5.47 7.69
CA VAL A 205 -10.68 -5.19 8.45
C VAL A 205 -10.39 -3.70 8.36
N VAL A 206 -10.19 -3.07 9.52
CA VAL A 206 -9.76 -1.67 9.62
C VAL A 206 -8.35 -1.65 10.19
N ILE A 207 -7.39 -1.18 9.40
CA ILE A 207 -6.01 -0.99 9.83
C ILE A 207 -5.87 0.45 10.30
N LEU A 208 -5.39 0.63 11.53
CA LEU A 208 -5.08 1.92 12.11
C LEU A 208 -3.58 2.15 12.02
N ASN A 209 -3.17 3.03 11.11
CA ASN A 209 -1.82 3.57 11.08
C ASN A 209 -1.65 4.56 12.23
N ASP A 210 -0.39 4.80 12.64
CA ASP A 210 0.01 5.84 13.60
C ASP A 210 -0.90 5.97 14.82
N LEU A 211 -1.28 4.83 15.41
CA LEU A 211 -2.20 4.74 16.54
C LEU A 211 -1.81 5.65 17.71
N GLU A 212 -0.52 5.82 17.93
CA GLU A 212 0.06 6.66 18.97
C GLU A 212 -0.24 8.16 18.81
N ARG A 213 -0.68 8.58 17.63
CA ARG A 213 -0.99 9.99 17.30
C ARG A 213 -2.51 10.26 17.26
N CYS A 214 -3.35 9.24 17.36
CA CYS A 214 -4.80 9.38 17.37
C CYS A 214 -5.29 10.12 18.62
N CYS A 215 -6.38 10.90 18.49
CA CYS A 215 -7.05 11.44 19.65
C CYS A 215 -7.81 10.35 20.40
N GLY A 216 -7.36 10.04 21.62
CA GLY A 216 -7.84 8.88 22.38
C GLY A 216 -9.35 8.85 22.63
N HIS A 217 -9.99 9.99 22.87
CA HIS A 217 -11.45 10.03 23.08
C HIS A 217 -12.22 9.77 21.79
N VAL A 218 -11.80 10.33 20.66
CA VAL A 218 -12.42 10.07 19.34
C VAL A 218 -12.27 8.60 18.95
N LEU A 219 -11.09 8.03 19.16
CA LEU A 219 -10.83 6.61 18.92
C LEU A 219 -11.71 5.72 19.83
N SER A 220 -11.85 6.08 21.11
CA SER A 220 -12.73 5.37 22.05
C SER A 220 -14.18 5.42 21.59
N ASP A 221 -14.70 6.60 21.22
CA ASP A 221 -16.07 6.77 20.74
C ASP A 221 -16.31 5.97 19.46
N PHE A 222 -15.32 5.93 18.56
CA PHE A 222 -15.37 5.11 17.36
C PHE A 222 -15.43 3.61 17.69
N ILE A 223 -14.60 3.12 18.61
CA ILE A 223 -14.63 1.70 19.03
C ILE A 223 -15.97 1.36 19.67
N ILE A 224 -16.55 2.25 20.48
CA ILE A 224 -17.87 2.06 21.10
C ILE A 224 -18.96 1.99 20.02
N MET A 225 -18.86 2.82 18.98
CA MET A 225 -19.81 2.82 17.87
C MET A 225 -19.78 1.54 17.04
N LEU A 226 -18.63 0.87 16.93
CA LEU A 226 -18.48 -0.38 16.19
C LEU A 226 -18.95 -1.64 16.94
N ARG A 227 -19.26 -1.54 18.25
CA ARG A 227 -19.75 -2.64 19.07
C ARG A 227 -21.27 -2.76 19.06
#